data_AF-A0A653H103-F1
#
_entry.id   AF-A0A653H103-F1
#
_cell.length_a   1.000
_cell.length_b   1.000
_cell.length_c   1.000
_cell.angle_alpha   90.00
_cell.angle_beta   90.00
_cell.angle_gamma   90.00
#
_symmetry.space_group_name_H-M   'P 1'
#
loop_
_entity.id
_entity.type
_entity.pdbx_description
1 polymer ?
#
loop_
_entity_poly.entity_id
_entity_poly.type
_entity_poly.pdbx_seq_one_letter_code
_entity_poly.pdbx_strand_id
1 'polypeptide(L)'
;MSNVSPAIIWELTKHNSCFIRRNQTGKKETFLCDPYNINFKKTPHCSGLVSNNNVDFVFNAGRVYLHAKVEGKCKFTNQKFRVRNKQAAEKLLETHGKKLSTKQKKMLMVKFVRLSKLHNIKPKENN
;
A
#
# COMPACT_ATOMS: atom_id res chain seq x y z
N MET A 1 6.18 -22.24 -17.09
CA MET A 1 4.93 -21.53 -16.72
C MET A 1 4.90 -21.33 -15.22
N SER A 2 4.52 -20.16 -14.72
CA SER A 2 4.36 -19.94 -13.28
C SER A 2 3.02 -20.51 -12.81
N ASN A 3 3.03 -21.43 -11.86
CA ASN A 3 1.82 -22.12 -11.37
C ASN A 3 0.87 -21.22 -10.55
N VAL A 4 1.23 -19.95 -10.35
CA VAL A 4 0.48 -19.00 -9.53
C VAL A 4 0.11 -17.79 -10.39
N SER A 5 -1.19 -17.57 -10.57
CA SER A 5 -1.73 -16.39 -11.27
C SER A 5 -2.34 -15.39 -10.27
N PRO A 6 -2.38 -14.08 -10.58
CA PRO A 6 -3.05 -13.09 -9.75
C PRO A 6 -4.52 -13.42 -9.46
N ALA A 7 -5.22 -14.05 -10.41
CA ALA A 7 -6.59 -14.51 -10.23
C ALA A 7 -6.70 -15.59 -9.14
N ILE A 8 -5.79 -16.59 -9.16
CA ILE A 8 -5.72 -17.63 -8.13
C ILE A 8 -5.40 -17.01 -6.77
N ILE A 9 -4.43 -16.09 -6.70
CA ILE A 9 -4.08 -15.40 -5.44
C ILE A 9 -5.30 -14.66 -4.89
N TRP A 10 -6.08 -13.98 -5.73
CA TRP A 10 -7.29 -13.30 -5.29
C TRP A 10 -8.33 -14.27 -4.75
N GLU A 11 -8.60 -15.36 -5.46
CA GLU A 11 -9.57 -16.38 -5.02
C GLU A 11 -9.20 -17.00 -3.66
N LEU A 12 -7.91 -17.23 -3.41
CA LEU A 12 -7.43 -17.73 -2.12
C LEU A 12 -7.55 -16.69 -0.99
N THR A 13 -7.27 -15.42 -1.30
CA THR A 13 -7.13 -14.35 -0.29
C THR A 13 -8.37 -13.49 -0.09
N LYS A 14 -9.37 -13.57 -0.98
CA LYS A 14 -10.56 -12.69 -0.95
C LYS A 14 -11.42 -12.87 0.31
N HIS A 15 -11.32 -13.98 1.05
CA HIS A 15 -12.03 -14.14 2.33
C HIS A 15 -11.11 -14.43 3.51
N ASN A 16 -9.93 -15.01 3.25
CA ASN A 16 -9.05 -15.60 4.26
C ASN A 16 -7.75 -14.83 4.50
N SER A 17 -7.69 -13.55 4.09
CA SER A 17 -6.52 -12.71 4.32
C SER A 17 -6.54 -12.08 5.72
N CYS A 18 -5.40 -12.15 6.42
CA CYS A 18 -5.19 -11.52 7.72
C CYS A 18 -5.23 -9.98 7.67
N PHE A 19 -5.14 -9.40 6.47
CA PHE A 19 -5.24 -7.96 6.25
C PHE A 19 -6.68 -7.48 6.09
N ILE A 20 -7.66 -8.39 6.03
CA ILE A 20 -9.08 -8.01 5.93
C ILE A 20 -9.57 -7.51 7.28
N ARG A 21 -10.10 -6.28 7.30
CA ARG A 21 -10.77 -5.68 8.45
C ARG A 21 -12.22 -5.40 8.07
N ARG A 22 -13.16 -5.90 8.88
CA ARG A 22 -14.59 -5.69 8.68
C ARG A 22 -15.11 -4.81 9.80
N ASN A 23 -15.91 -3.81 9.46
CA ASN A 23 -16.62 -3.05 10.49
C ASN A 23 -17.66 -3.95 11.15
N GLN A 24 -17.61 -4.07 12.47
CA GLN A 24 -18.62 -4.78 13.25
C GLN A 24 -19.87 -3.91 13.48
N THR A 25 -19.68 -2.60 13.58
CA THR A 25 -20.72 -1.61 13.84
C THR A 25 -20.80 -0.58 12.71
N GLY A 26 -22.00 -0.07 12.44
CA GLY A 26 -22.24 0.92 11.37
C GLY A 26 -22.33 0.29 9.98
N LYS A 27 -21.92 1.05 8.95
CA LYS A 27 -21.97 0.58 7.56
C LYS A 27 -21.11 -0.67 7.39
N LYS A 28 -21.69 -1.71 6.75
CA LYS A 28 -21.03 -2.98 6.43
C LYS A 28 -19.96 -2.77 5.33
N GLU A 29 -18.88 -2.11 5.68
CA GLU A 29 -17.71 -1.92 4.82
C GLU A 29 -16.59 -2.88 5.20
N THR A 30 -15.84 -3.32 4.19
CA THR A 30 -14.68 -4.19 4.36
C THR A 30 -13.46 -3.53 3.77
N PHE A 31 -12.43 -3.41 4.59
CA PHE A 31 -11.15 -2.83 4.24
C PHE A 31 -10.08 -3.90 4.09
N LEU A 32 -9.09 -3.61 3.25
CA LEU A 32 -7.89 -4.42 3.09
C LEU A 32 -6.69 -3.57 3.50
N CYS A 33 -6.02 -3.94 4.59
CA CYS A 33 -4.94 -3.19 5.20
C CYS A 33 -3.55 -3.76 4.88
N ASP A 34 -3.33 -4.21 3.64
CA ASP A 34 -2.03 -4.70 3.19
C ASP A 34 -1.06 -3.52 2.98
N PRO A 35 0.20 -3.62 3.45
CA PRO A 35 1.22 -2.59 3.32
C PRO A 35 1.60 -2.16 1.89
N TYR A 36 1.17 -2.88 0.84
CA TYR A 36 1.39 -2.51 -0.56
C TYR A 36 0.09 -2.16 -1.30
N ASN A 37 -0.96 -1.78 -0.58
CA ASN A 37 -2.22 -1.37 -1.19
C ASN A 37 -2.19 0.07 -1.68
N ILE A 38 -2.63 0.28 -2.94
CA ILE A 38 -2.85 1.63 -3.48
C ILE A 38 -4.00 2.33 -2.74
N ASN A 39 -5.02 1.55 -2.34
CA ASN A 39 -6.16 1.97 -1.54
C ASN A 39 -6.58 0.83 -0.63
N PHE A 40 -7.15 1.14 0.54
CA PHE A 40 -7.69 0.19 1.50
C PHE A 40 -9.01 -0.48 1.07
N LYS A 41 -9.47 -0.31 -0.18
CA LYS A 41 -10.64 -1.02 -0.70
C LYS A 41 -10.30 -2.49 -0.95
N LYS A 42 -11.23 -3.38 -0.60
CA LYS A 42 -11.13 -4.82 -0.89
C LYS A 42 -11.49 -5.11 -2.35
N THR A 43 -10.56 -4.88 -3.26
CA THR A 43 -10.67 -5.26 -4.67
C THR A 43 -9.34 -5.86 -5.16
N PRO A 44 -9.36 -6.73 -6.18
CA PRO A 44 -8.13 -7.35 -6.68
C PRO A 44 -7.12 -6.32 -7.17
N HIS A 45 -7.59 -5.26 -7.86
CA HIS A 45 -6.73 -4.19 -8.39
C HIS A 45 -6.10 -3.30 -7.32
N CYS A 46 -6.68 -3.24 -6.12
CA CYS A 46 -6.11 -2.46 -5.01
C CYS A 46 -5.18 -3.28 -4.12
N SER A 47 -5.26 -4.61 -4.18
CA SER A 47 -4.51 -5.55 -3.34
C SER A 47 -3.02 -5.62 -3.74
N GLY A 48 -2.12 -5.38 -2.79
CA GLY A 48 -0.67 -5.55 -2.92
C GLY A 48 -0.22 -7.01 -3.04
N LEU A 49 -1.03 -7.94 -2.51
CA LEU A 49 -0.84 -9.37 -2.70
C LEU A 49 -1.07 -9.80 -4.15
N VAL A 50 -2.09 -9.24 -4.80
CA VAL A 50 -2.53 -9.64 -6.15
C VAL A 50 -1.78 -8.87 -7.24
N SER A 51 -1.59 -7.57 -7.08
CA SER A 51 -0.92 -6.74 -8.08
C SER A 51 0.58 -6.95 -8.07
N ASN A 52 1.17 -7.03 -9.27
CA ASN A 52 2.61 -7.23 -9.46
C ASN A 52 3.43 -5.97 -9.19
N ASN A 53 2.86 -4.78 -9.40
CA ASN A 53 3.54 -3.50 -9.24
C ASN A 53 2.63 -2.54 -8.48
N ASN A 54 2.92 -2.38 -7.19
CA ASN A 54 2.21 -1.43 -6.35
C ASN A 54 3.19 -0.61 -5.54
N VAL A 55 2.79 0.63 -5.26
CA VAL A 55 3.49 1.51 -4.35
C VAL A 55 2.48 2.11 -3.37
N ASP A 56 2.90 2.26 -2.12
CA ASP A 56 2.08 2.88 -1.08
C ASP A 56 2.93 3.69 -0.10
N PHE A 57 2.34 4.75 0.46
CA PHE A 57 2.94 5.46 1.58
C PHE A 57 2.43 4.90 2.90
N VAL A 58 3.36 4.51 3.77
CA VAL A 58 3.07 3.92 5.08
C VAL A 58 3.72 4.78 6.16
N PHE A 59 2.97 5.05 7.23
CA PHE A 59 3.52 5.68 8.43
C PHE A 59 3.99 4.59 9.39
N ASN A 60 5.25 4.64 9.78
CA ASN A 60 5.86 3.70 10.72
C ASN A 60 6.84 4.45 11.64
N ALA A 61 6.70 4.26 12.95
CA ALA A 61 7.57 4.84 13.98
C ALA A 61 7.83 6.35 13.79
N GLY A 62 6.77 7.14 13.63
CA GLY A 62 6.86 8.61 13.48
C GLY A 62 7.28 9.10 12.09
N ARG A 63 7.55 8.20 11.14
CA ARG A 63 8.14 8.51 9.83
C ARG A 63 7.30 7.94 8.70
N VAL A 64 7.31 8.62 7.56
CA VAL A 64 6.64 8.14 6.34
C VAL A 64 7.65 7.41 5.44
N TYR A 65 7.24 6.26 4.91
CA TYR A 65 8.00 5.45 3.97
C TYR A 65 7.18 5.21 2.72
N LEU A 66 7.82 5.19 1.55
CA LEU A 66 7.26 4.60 0.35
C LEU A 66 7.64 3.12 0.33
N HIS A 67 6.64 2.25 0.37
CA HIS A 67 6.77 0.83 0.11
C HIS A 67 6.52 0.60 -1.38
N ALA A 68 7.48 -0.03 -2.06
CA ALA A 68 7.37 -0.34 -3.48
C ALA A 68 7.57 -1.84 -3.70
N LYS A 69 6.58 -2.47 -4.34
CA LYS A 69 6.69 -3.83 -4.88
C LYS A 69 7.04 -3.68 -6.36
N VAL A 70 8.26 -4.09 -6.70
CA VAL A 70 8.79 -3.98 -8.06
C VAL A 70 9.03 -5.37 -8.62
N GLU A 71 8.56 -5.58 -9.83
CA GLU A 71 8.81 -6.79 -10.63
C GLU A 71 10.24 -6.78 -11.19
N GLY A 72 11.10 -7.66 -10.68
CA GLY A 72 12.44 -7.91 -11.21
C GLY A 72 12.47 -9.08 -12.19
N LYS A 73 13.63 -9.32 -12.83
CA LYS A 73 13.80 -10.36 -13.87
C LYS A 73 13.43 -11.79 -13.41
N CYS A 74 13.55 -12.11 -12.13
CA CYS A 74 13.22 -13.44 -11.59
C CYS A 74 12.43 -13.46 -10.28
N LYS A 75 12.26 -12.32 -9.58
CA LYS A 75 11.57 -12.23 -8.27
C LYS A 75 10.96 -10.84 -8.09
N PHE A 76 9.89 -10.76 -7.30
CA PHE A 76 9.39 -9.50 -6.78
C PHE A 76 10.30 -9.02 -5.64
N THR A 77 10.77 -7.78 -5.73
CA THR A 77 11.52 -7.14 -4.65
C THR A 77 10.67 -6.10 -3.96
N ASN A 78 10.54 -6.27 -2.65
CA ASN A 78 9.89 -5.32 -1.76
C ASN A 78 10.93 -4.31 -1.28
N GLN A 79 10.78 -3.05 -1.68
CA GLN A 79 11.68 -1.96 -1.34
C GLN A 79 10.98 -0.96 -0.42
N LYS A 80 11.73 -0.35 0.50
CA LYS A 80 11.23 0.65 1.44
C LYS A 80 12.13 1.88 1.39
N PHE A 81 11.53 3.04 1.15
CA PHE A 81 12.24 4.31 1.04
C PHE A 81 11.71 5.30 2.06
N ARG A 82 12.58 5.85 2.91
CA ARG A 82 12.17 6.90 3.85
C ARG A 82 11.88 8.19 3.07
N VAL A 83 10.75 8.82 3.36
CA VAL A 83 10.31 10.05 2.69
C VAL A 83 10.26 11.18 3.72
N ARG A 84 11.06 12.22 3.51
CA ARG A 84 11.20 13.33 4.47
C ARG A 84 10.37 14.56 4.09
N ASN A 85 10.12 14.77 2.81
CA ASN A 85 9.43 15.95 2.30
C ASN A 85 8.66 15.62 1.02
N LYS A 86 7.86 16.57 0.56
CA LYS A 86 6.97 16.41 -0.61
C LYS A 86 7.75 16.17 -1.91
N GLN A 87 8.87 16.87 -2.12
CA GLN A 87 9.71 16.71 -3.32
C GLN A 87 10.31 15.30 -3.42
N ALA A 88 10.79 14.76 -2.29
CA ALA A 88 11.27 13.37 -2.24
C ALA A 88 10.13 12.37 -2.51
N ALA A 89 8.92 12.65 -2.02
CA ALA A 89 7.75 11.81 -2.27
C ALA A 89 7.41 11.75 -3.78
N GLU A 90 7.41 12.91 -4.45
CA GLU A 90 7.16 13.04 -5.89
C GLU A 90 8.21 12.30 -6.71
N LYS A 91 9.50 12.53 -6.43
CA LYS A 91 10.61 11.85 -7.12
C LYS A 91 10.56 10.32 -6.98
N LEU A 92 10.21 9.82 -5.79
CA LEU A 92 10.07 8.39 -5.55
C LEU A 92 8.85 7.80 -6.28
N LEU A 93 7.73 8.53 -6.36
CA LEU A 93 6.56 8.10 -7.17
C LEU A 93 6.85 8.10 -8.67
N GLU A 94 7.63 9.05 -9.17
CA GLU A 94 8.07 9.05 -10.57
C GLU A 94 8.98 7.86 -10.87
N THR A 95 9.86 7.51 -9.93
CA THR A 95 10.83 6.43 -10.09
C THR A 95 10.17 5.05 -9.99
N HIS A 96 9.36 4.82 -8.95
CA HIS A 96 8.83 3.50 -8.61
C HIS A 96 7.34 3.32 -8.98
N GLY A 97 6.59 4.40 -9.15
CA GLY A 97 5.17 4.40 -9.52
C GLY A 97 4.92 4.57 -11.03
N LYS A 98 5.86 4.19 -11.90
CA LYS A 98 5.78 4.41 -13.36
C LYS A 98 4.49 3.87 -13.99
N LYS A 99 4.02 2.71 -13.53
CA LYS A 99 2.81 2.03 -14.02
C LYS A 99 1.50 2.56 -13.40
N LEU A 100 1.56 3.53 -12.49
CA LEU A 100 0.36 4.12 -11.89
C LEU A 100 -0.22 5.22 -12.76
N SER A 101 -1.55 5.26 -12.84
CA SER A 101 -2.30 6.37 -13.44
C SER A 101 -2.06 7.69 -12.68
N THR A 102 -2.24 8.82 -13.37
CA THR A 102 -2.17 10.16 -12.78
C THR A 102 -3.12 10.32 -11.59
N LYS A 103 -4.32 9.73 -11.66
CA LYS A 103 -5.29 9.72 -10.57
C LYS A 103 -4.77 9.00 -9.32
N GLN A 104 -4.13 7.85 -9.50
CA GLN A 104 -3.53 7.09 -8.39
C GLN A 104 -2.34 7.84 -7.78
N LYS A 105 -1.47 8.43 -8.61
CA LYS A 105 -0.35 9.26 -8.12
C LYS A 105 -0.84 10.44 -7.30
N LYS A 106 -1.87 11.16 -7.76
CA LYS A 106 -2.51 12.26 -7.02
C LYS A 106 -3.08 11.80 -5.68
N MET A 107 -3.75 10.65 -5.65
CA MET A 107 -4.30 10.07 -4.42
C MET A 107 -3.20 9.69 -3.42
N LEU A 108 -2.09 9.09 -3.89
CA LEU A 108 -0.95 8.75 -3.03
C LEU A 108 -0.28 10.00 -2.47
N MET A 109 -0.18 11.09 -3.24
CA MET A 109 0.34 12.37 -2.74
C MET A 109 -0.57 12.97 -1.67
N VAL A 110 -1.90 12.89 -1.83
CA VAL A 110 -2.85 13.29 -0.78
C VAL A 110 -2.64 12.44 0.49
N LYS A 111 -2.44 11.12 0.32
CA LYS A 111 -2.14 10.21 1.43
C LYS A 111 -0.84 10.60 2.13
N PHE A 112 0.24 10.87 1.39
CA PHE A 112 1.51 11.35 1.94
C PHE A 112 1.31 12.61 2.79
N VAL A 113 0.62 13.64 2.26
CA VAL A 113 0.36 14.87 3.02
C VAL A 113 -0.39 14.60 4.32
N ARG A 114 -1.37 13.68 4.31
CA ARG A 114 -2.10 13.29 5.53
C ARG A 114 -1.20 12.57 6.53
N LEU A 115 -0.38 11.62 6.07
CA LEU A 115 0.55 10.89 6.95
C LEU A 115 1.63 11.80 7.52
N SER A 116 2.09 12.80 6.75
CA SER A 116 3.03 13.81 7.22
C SER A 116 2.44 14.79 8.22
N LYS A 117 1.13 14.75 8.50
CA LYS A 117 0.55 15.47 9.64
C LYS A 117 0.57 14.66 10.94
N LEU A 118 0.87 13.36 10.86
CA LEU A 118 0.91 12.46 12.02
C LEU A 118 2.23 12.57 12.81
N HIS A 119 3.15 13.44 12.39
CA HIS A 119 4.35 13.74 13.16
C HIS A 119 3.96 14.27 14.55
N ASN A 120 4.57 13.72 15.61
CA ASN A 120 4.29 13.92 17.05
C ASN A 120 3.24 13.01 17.71
N ILE A 121 2.62 12.07 16.99
CA ILE A 121 1.83 11.02 17.66
C ILE A 121 2.81 9.97 18.18
N LYS A 122 3.15 10.04 19.48
CA LYS A 122 3.83 8.92 20.16
C LYS A 122 2.94 7.69 20.02
N PRO A 123 3.47 6.52 19.65
CA PRO A 123 2.68 5.29 19.70
C PRO A 123 2.16 5.15 21.13
N LYS A 124 0.85 4.94 21.29
CA LYS A 124 0.29 4.54 22.58
C LYS A 124 0.95 3.20 22.91
N GLU A 125 1.79 3.19 23.96
CA GLU A 125 2.28 1.94 24.52
C GLU A 125 1.05 1.17 25.00
N ASN A 126 0.79 0.02 24.38
CA ASN A 126 -0.19 -0.92 24.91
C ASN A 126 0.52 -1.64 26.06
N ASN A 127 0.20 -1.22 27.29
CA ASN A 127 0.43 -2.03 28.49
C ASN A 127 -0.45 -3.27 28.47
#